data_AF-A0A1X7HGV2-F1
#
_entry.id   AF-A0A1X7HGV2-F1
#
_cell.length_a   1.000
_cell.length_b   1.000
_cell.length_c   1.000
_cell.angle_alpha   90.00
_cell.angle_beta   90.00
_cell.angle_gamma   90.00
#
_symmetry.space_group_name_H-M   'P 1'
#
loop_
_entity.id
_entity.type
_entity.pdbx_description
1 polymer ?
#
loop_
_entity_poly.entity_id
_entity_poly.type
_entity_poly.pdbx_seq_one_letter_code
_entity_poly.pdbx_strand_id
1 'polypeptide(L)'
;MTTLTGGPVRRIPADGSTGRLSPRDVQILAGLARGHTAATIASNLETTEWSVKSRTRRMAILWQITGAHHAALVDRAYRHGHLIVVRQRALPPLTGRLAQVLECAACGLGVRATAADIGISTETVRTHRQRLLQKLGAPCMARAVAVAWEAGILGPLPRREAHHA
;
A
#
# COMPACT_ATOMS: atom_id res chain seq x y z
N MET A 1 -24.15 41.93 37.27
CA MET A 1 -23.05 42.59 36.53
C MET A 1 -21.95 41.54 36.35
N THR A 2 -21.92 40.84 35.21
CA THR A 2 -21.00 41.11 34.07
C THR A 2 -19.57 40.70 34.47
N THR A 3 -18.89 39.68 33.94
CA THR A 3 -18.81 39.14 32.56
C THR A 3 -18.14 37.76 32.57
N LEU A 4 -18.68 36.85 31.75
CA LEU A 4 -18.03 35.63 31.26
C LEU A 4 -16.97 36.01 30.21
N THR A 5 -15.70 35.73 30.48
CA THR A 5 -14.65 35.74 29.44
C THR A 5 -14.51 34.33 28.90
N GLY A 6 -15.08 34.10 27.72
CA GLY A 6 -14.89 32.89 26.93
C GLY A 6 -13.45 32.81 26.40
N GLY A 7 -12.63 31.96 27.02
CA GLY A 7 -11.37 31.48 26.48
C GLY A 7 -11.59 30.50 25.32
N PRO A 8 -10.57 30.27 24.47
CA PRO A 8 -10.75 29.64 23.17
C PRO A 8 -11.27 28.21 23.33
N VAL A 9 -12.48 27.97 22.81
CA VAL A 9 -12.97 26.61 22.58
C VAL A 9 -12.03 25.98 21.56
N ARG A 10 -10.99 25.28 22.04
CA ARG A 10 -10.24 24.34 21.24
C ARG A 10 -11.24 23.27 20.86
N ARG A 11 -11.82 23.40 19.66
CA ARG A 11 -12.69 22.38 19.08
C ARG A 11 -11.89 21.08 19.09
N ILE A 12 -12.21 20.22 20.04
CA ILE A 12 -11.77 18.83 20.06
C ILE A 12 -12.36 18.25 18.77
N PRO A 13 -11.55 17.80 17.80
CA PRO A 13 -12.08 17.11 16.64
C PRO A 13 -12.76 15.84 17.13
N ALA A 14 -14.09 15.84 17.12
CA ALA A 14 -14.92 14.70 17.42
C ALA A 14 -14.84 13.71 16.24
N ASP A 15 -13.80 12.87 16.21
CA ASP A 15 -13.82 11.58 15.50
C ASP A 15 -12.66 10.66 15.97
N GLY A 16 -13.01 9.54 16.61
CA GLY A 16 -12.39 8.24 16.36
C GLY A 16 -10.88 8.06 16.51
N SER A 17 -10.23 8.71 17.48
CA SER A 17 -8.78 8.57 17.75
C SER A 17 -8.41 7.24 18.44
N THR A 18 -8.82 6.12 17.87
CA THR A 18 -8.28 4.78 18.14
C THR A 18 -7.97 4.12 16.80
N GLY A 19 -6.75 4.30 16.28
CA GLY A 19 -6.07 3.38 15.34
C GLY A 19 -6.80 2.82 14.11
N ARG A 20 -8.05 3.21 13.83
CA ARG A 20 -8.87 2.77 12.71
C ARG A 20 -8.66 3.77 11.60
N LEU A 21 -8.26 3.26 10.45
CA LEU A 21 -8.26 4.03 9.21
C LEU A 21 -9.63 4.69 9.03
N SER A 22 -9.63 5.98 8.71
CA SER A 22 -10.84 6.68 8.29
C SER A 22 -11.36 6.07 6.98
N PRO A 23 -12.67 6.16 6.68
CA PRO A 23 -13.18 5.81 5.35
C PRO A 23 -12.42 6.48 4.20
N ARG A 24 -11.95 7.72 4.42
CA ARG A 24 -11.09 8.45 3.45
C ARG A 24 -9.72 7.79 3.28
N ASP A 25 -9.13 7.27 4.35
CA ASP A 25 -7.85 6.57 4.30
C ASP A 25 -7.98 5.26 3.50
N VAL A 26 -9.08 4.52 3.72
CA VAL A 26 -9.40 3.30 2.94
C VAL A 26 -9.58 3.64 1.46
N GLN A 27 -10.24 4.75 1.13
CA GLN A 27 -10.39 5.19 -0.26
C GLN A 27 -9.05 5.55 -0.92
N ILE A 28 -8.13 6.18 -0.18
CA ILE A 28 -6.76 6.45 -0.65
C ILE A 28 -6.03 5.14 -0.92
N LEU A 29 -6.09 4.18 0.02
CA LEU A 29 -5.48 2.85 -0.13
C LEU A 29 -6.05 2.09 -1.33
N ALA A 30 -7.37 2.13 -1.54
CA ALA A 30 -8.03 1.54 -2.70
C ALA A 30 -7.58 2.21 -4.01
N GLY A 31 -7.40 3.54 -4.00
CA GLY A 31 -6.83 4.28 -5.14
C GLY A 31 -5.41 3.84 -5.46
N LEU A 32 -4.55 3.69 -4.46
CA LEU A 32 -3.18 3.19 -4.62
C LEU A 32 -3.18 1.74 -5.15
N ALA A 33 -4.06 0.88 -4.64
CA ALA A 33 -4.23 -0.49 -5.09
C ALA A 33 -4.74 -0.61 -6.54
N ARG A 34 -5.46 0.39 -7.04
CA ARG A 34 -5.84 0.53 -8.46
C ARG A 34 -4.72 1.10 -9.33
N GLY A 35 -3.63 1.57 -8.73
CA GLY A 35 -2.50 2.18 -9.44
C GLY A 35 -2.68 3.67 -9.73
N HIS A 36 -3.63 4.33 -9.07
CA HIS A 36 -3.82 5.77 -9.22
C HIS A 36 -2.67 6.55 -8.57
N THR A 37 -2.34 7.69 -9.18
CA THR A 37 -1.39 8.66 -8.61
C THR A 37 -2.06 9.46 -7.48
N ALA A 38 -1.27 10.12 -6.64
CA ALA A 38 -1.82 10.99 -5.59
C ALA A 38 -2.72 12.09 -6.16
N ALA A 39 -2.40 12.63 -7.35
CA ALA A 39 -3.21 13.62 -8.05
C ALA A 39 -4.56 13.03 -8.47
N THR A 40 -4.57 11.87 -9.12
CA THR A 40 -5.82 11.19 -9.53
C THR A 40 -6.69 10.83 -8.31
N ILE A 41 -6.07 10.37 -7.22
CA ILE A 41 -6.78 10.09 -5.97
C ILE A 41 -7.39 11.38 -5.40
N ALA A 42 -6.62 12.48 -5.41
CA ALA A 42 -7.10 13.76 -4.92
C ALA A 42 -8.31 14.26 -5.70
N SER A 43 -8.25 14.22 -7.03
CA SER A 43 -9.37 14.59 -7.91
C SER A 43 -10.60 13.72 -7.64
N ASN A 44 -10.44 12.40 -7.54
CA ASN A 44 -11.57 11.48 -7.28
C ASN A 44 -12.19 11.65 -5.90
N LEU A 45 -11.44 12.19 -4.94
CA LEU A 45 -11.89 12.42 -3.57
C LEU A 45 -12.30 13.88 -3.32
N GLU A 46 -12.32 14.72 -4.35
CA GLU A 46 -12.61 16.16 -4.26
C GLU A 46 -11.74 16.84 -3.18
N THR A 47 -10.45 16.51 -3.17
CA THR A 47 -9.48 17.00 -2.19
C THR A 47 -8.19 17.45 -2.85
N THR A 48 -7.24 17.91 -2.04
CA THR A 48 -5.93 18.34 -2.52
C THR A 48 -4.94 17.19 -2.49
N GLU A 49 -3.99 17.20 -3.43
CA GLU A 49 -2.90 16.23 -3.47
C GLU A 49 -2.09 16.26 -2.16
N TRP A 50 -1.93 17.44 -1.55
CA TRP A 50 -1.32 17.60 -0.23
C TRP A 50 -2.05 16.78 0.85
N SER A 51 -3.38 16.82 0.87
CA SER A 51 -4.19 16.09 1.84
C SER A 51 -4.02 14.57 1.68
N VAL A 52 -3.95 14.08 0.44
CA VAL A 52 -3.64 12.68 0.14
C VAL A 52 -2.22 12.33 0.63
N LYS A 53 -1.21 13.11 0.25
CA LYS A 53 0.20 12.90 0.65
C LYS A 53 0.37 12.90 2.18
N SER A 54 -0.27 13.84 2.87
CA SER A 54 -0.22 13.96 4.32
C SER A 54 -0.86 12.75 5.00
N ARG A 55 -2.04 12.30 4.54
CA ARG A 55 -2.70 11.08 5.05
C ARG A 55 -1.88 9.83 4.76
N THR A 56 -1.34 9.67 3.56
CA THR A 56 -0.44 8.57 3.20
C THR A 56 0.78 8.51 4.12
N ARG A 57 1.41 9.67 4.40
CA ARG A 57 2.53 9.75 5.35
C ARG A 57 2.10 9.38 6.77
N ARG A 58 0.94 9.87 7.23
CA ARG A 58 0.40 9.53 8.55
C ARG A 58 0.14 8.02 8.68
N MET A 59 -0.49 7.39 7.69
CA MET A 59 -0.71 5.94 7.67
C MET A 59 0.62 5.15 7.71
N ALA A 60 1.62 5.59 6.95
CA ALA A 60 2.95 4.96 6.96
C ALA A 60 3.59 5.01 8.35
N ILE A 61 3.48 6.15 9.06
CA ILE A 61 3.97 6.30 10.43
C ILE A 61 3.19 5.39 11.39
N LEU A 62 1.86 5.38 11.30
CA LEU A 62 1.01 4.54 12.15
C LEU A 62 1.32 3.05 12.02
N TRP A 63 1.75 2.62 10.82
CA TRP A 63 2.09 1.24 10.53
C TRP A 63 3.60 0.95 10.53
N GLN A 64 4.42 1.91 10.99
CA GLN A 64 5.88 1.78 11.07
C GLN A 64 6.55 1.39 9.75
N ILE A 65 5.98 1.83 8.62
CA ILE A 65 6.54 1.60 7.30
C ILE A 65 7.63 2.63 7.06
N THR A 66 8.85 2.16 6.83
CA THR A 66 10.01 3.00 6.51
C THR A 66 10.40 2.82 5.04
N GLY A 67 10.43 3.90 4.27
CA GLY A 67 10.94 3.90 2.88
C GLY A 67 9.86 4.00 1.79
N ALA A 68 9.62 2.93 1.04
CA ALA A 68 8.71 2.93 -0.10
C ALA A 68 7.26 2.67 0.34
N HIS A 69 6.56 3.73 0.76
CA HIS A 69 5.32 3.58 1.51
C HIS A 69 4.13 3.06 0.69
N HIS A 70 3.96 3.42 -0.59
CA HIS A 70 2.73 3.09 -1.33
C HIS A 70 2.47 1.59 -1.47
N ALA A 71 3.51 0.79 -1.76
CA ALA A 71 3.37 -0.65 -1.93
C ALA A 71 3.08 -1.36 -0.60
N ALA A 72 3.81 -1.01 0.45
CA ALA A 72 3.58 -1.54 1.79
C ALA A 72 2.25 -1.11 2.41
N LEU A 73 1.80 0.11 2.13
CA LEU A 73 0.47 0.55 2.57
C LEU A 73 -0.62 -0.33 1.96
N VAL A 74 -0.51 -0.68 0.67
CA VAL A 74 -1.45 -1.59 0.01
C VAL A 74 -1.36 -3.00 0.60
N ASP A 75 -0.16 -3.55 0.76
CA ASP A 75 0.02 -4.86 1.41
C ASP A 75 -0.66 -4.91 2.78
N ARG A 76 -0.34 -3.93 3.64
CA ARG A 76 -0.85 -3.86 5.00
C ARG A 76 -2.37 -3.63 5.04
N ALA A 77 -2.90 -2.90 4.08
CA ALA A 77 -4.35 -2.73 3.93
C ALA A 77 -5.04 -4.06 3.61
N TYR A 78 -4.46 -4.92 2.77
CA TYR A 78 -4.97 -6.27 2.54
C TYR A 78 -4.80 -7.16 3.78
N ARG A 79 -3.63 -7.15 4.42
CA ARG A 79 -3.37 -7.98 5.63
C ARG A 79 -4.29 -7.67 6.81
N HIS A 80 -4.65 -6.40 6.99
CA HIS A 80 -5.60 -5.96 8.03
C HIS A 80 -7.07 -6.01 7.60
N GLY A 81 -7.38 -6.49 6.39
CA GLY A 81 -8.74 -6.63 5.88
C GLY A 81 -9.43 -5.31 5.53
N HIS A 82 -8.69 -4.21 5.41
CA HIS A 82 -9.21 -2.92 4.94
C HIS A 82 -9.45 -2.90 3.43
N LEU A 83 -8.67 -3.67 2.69
CA LEU A 83 -8.93 -4.00 1.29
C LEU A 83 -9.20 -5.50 1.20
N ILE A 84 -10.18 -5.86 0.37
CA ILE A 84 -10.53 -7.25 0.09
C ILE A 84 -10.20 -7.58 -1.36
N VAL A 85 -9.72 -8.80 -1.59
CA VAL A 85 -9.53 -9.32 -2.94
C VAL A 85 -10.90 -9.76 -3.45
N VAL A 86 -11.43 -9.02 -4.43
CA VAL A 86 -12.76 -9.30 -5.01
C VAL A 86 -12.66 -10.22 -6.24
N ARG A 87 -11.48 -10.29 -6.87
CA ARG A 87 -11.26 -11.07 -8.10
C ARG A 87 -9.94 -11.81 -8.04
N GLN A 88 -9.97 -13.10 -8.32
CA GLN A 88 -8.75 -13.88 -8.53
C GLN A 88 -8.19 -13.61 -9.93
N ARG A 89 -6.90 -13.32 -10.01
CA ARG A 89 -6.20 -13.08 -11.28
C ARG A 89 -5.17 -14.18 -11.50
N ALA A 90 -5.32 -14.94 -12.59
CA ALA A 90 -4.26 -15.83 -13.04
C ALA A 90 -3.06 -15.00 -13.51
N LEU A 91 -1.89 -15.25 -12.95
CA LEU A 91 -0.64 -14.61 -13.34
C LEU A 91 0.34 -15.63 -13.91
N PRO A 92 1.16 -15.22 -14.90
CA PRO A 92 2.29 -16.04 -15.32
C PRO A 92 3.28 -16.20 -14.16
N PRO A 93 3.95 -17.36 -14.05
CA PRO A 93 4.86 -17.64 -12.95
C PRO A 93 5.96 -16.58 -12.88
N LEU A 94 6.12 -15.95 -11.71
CA LEU A 94 7.23 -15.04 -11.44
C LEU A 94 8.50 -15.87 -11.21
N THR A 95 9.62 -15.40 -11.75
CA THR A 95 10.92 -16.00 -11.40
C THR A 95 11.24 -15.67 -9.95
N GLY A 96 12.01 -16.52 -9.26
CA GLY A 96 12.30 -16.34 -7.83
C GLY A 96 12.85 -14.95 -7.49
N ARG A 97 13.70 -14.36 -8.36
CA ARG A 97 14.21 -12.99 -8.18
C ARG A 97 13.15 -11.90 -8.30
N LEU A 98 12.18 -12.06 -9.20
CA LEU A 98 11.07 -11.11 -9.33
C LEU A 98 10.12 -11.20 -8.14
N ALA A 99 9.91 -12.41 -7.61
CA ALA A 99 9.14 -12.63 -6.39
C ALA A 99 9.82 -11.98 -5.17
N GLN A 100 11.14 -12.16 -4.99
CA GLN A 100 11.90 -11.49 -3.93
C GLN A 100 11.77 -9.97 -3.99
N VAL A 101 11.93 -9.36 -5.16
CA VAL A 101 11.79 -7.90 -5.33
C VAL A 101 10.37 -7.42 -5.02
N LEU A 102 9.36 -8.22 -5.35
CA LEU A 102 7.96 -7.95 -5.02
C LEU A 102 7.71 -8.03 -3.51
N GLU A 103 8.25 -9.05 -2.83
CA GLU A 103 8.18 -9.21 -1.37
C GLU A 103 8.86 -8.05 -0.64
N CYS A 104 10.08 -7.69 -1.05
CA CYS A 104 10.78 -6.52 -0.49
C CYS A 104 9.93 -5.25 -0.64
N ALA A 105 9.24 -5.08 -1.77
CA ALA A 105 8.37 -3.92 -1.99
C ALA A 105 7.11 -3.96 -1.12
N ALA A 106 6.53 -5.15 -0.87
CA ALA A 106 5.44 -5.35 0.08
C ALA A 106 5.87 -5.03 1.52
N CYS A 107 7.11 -5.36 1.89
CA CYS A 107 7.72 -4.96 3.17
C CYS A 107 8.04 -3.45 3.27
N GLY A 108 7.91 -2.69 2.18
CA GLY A 108 8.17 -1.25 2.16
C GLY A 108 9.60 -0.88 1.84
N LEU A 109 10.41 -1.84 1.39
CA LEU A 109 11.80 -1.57 1.03
C LEU A 109 11.88 -0.75 -0.27
N GLY A 110 12.61 0.35 -0.20
CA GLY A 110 13.03 1.12 -1.37
C GLY A 110 14.12 0.42 -2.16
N VAL A 111 14.43 0.91 -3.37
CA VAL A 111 15.43 0.30 -4.28
C VAL A 111 16.77 -0.02 -3.60
N ARG A 112 17.29 0.93 -2.80
CA ARG A 112 18.57 0.76 -2.09
C ARG A 112 18.51 -0.30 -0.99
N ALA A 113 17.42 -0.31 -0.21
CA ALA A 113 17.23 -1.27 0.85
C ALA A 113 16.99 -2.67 0.29
N THR A 114 16.19 -2.80 -0.79
CA THR A 114 16.04 -4.06 -1.53
C THR A 114 17.39 -4.57 -2.02
N ALA A 115 18.21 -3.73 -2.66
CA ALA A 115 19.52 -4.13 -3.17
C ALA A 115 20.42 -4.72 -2.08
N ALA A 116 20.44 -4.08 -0.89
CA ALA A 116 21.17 -4.57 0.27
C ALA A 116 20.60 -5.88 0.82
N ASP A 117 19.27 -6.02 0.84
CA ASP A 117 18.55 -7.17 1.40
C ASP A 117 18.76 -8.45 0.57
N ILE A 118 18.65 -8.36 -0.77
CA ILE A 118 18.77 -9.53 -1.67
C ILE A 118 20.17 -9.70 -2.29
N GLY A 119 21.12 -8.84 -1.92
CA GLY A 119 22.53 -8.93 -2.33
C GLY A 119 22.78 -8.65 -3.82
N ILE A 120 22.08 -7.67 -4.42
CA ILE A 120 22.27 -7.29 -5.83
C ILE A 120 22.46 -5.77 -5.99
N SER A 121 22.88 -5.31 -7.17
CA SER A 121 23.05 -3.88 -7.41
C SER A 121 21.71 -3.13 -7.45
N THR A 122 21.73 -1.85 -7.07
CA THR A 122 20.54 -0.97 -7.14
C THR A 122 20.00 -0.83 -8.57
N GLU A 123 20.87 -0.90 -9.58
CA GLU A 123 20.49 -0.90 -10.99
C GLU A 123 19.74 -2.18 -11.35
N THR A 124 20.24 -3.34 -10.92
CA THR A 124 19.57 -4.63 -11.11
C THR A 124 18.18 -4.63 -10.46
N VAL A 125 18.03 -4.04 -9.26
CA VAL A 125 16.71 -3.87 -8.63
C VAL A 125 15.78 -3.02 -9.49
N ARG A 126 16.25 -1.90 -10.07
CA ARG A 126 15.43 -1.06 -10.96
C ARG A 126 14.96 -1.86 -12.18
N THR A 127 15.87 -2.59 -12.83
CA THR A 127 15.55 -3.44 -13.98
C THR A 127 14.56 -4.54 -13.59
N HIS A 128 14.76 -5.20 -12.45
CA HIS A 128 13.84 -6.23 -11.95
C HIS A 128 12.46 -5.65 -11.64
N ARG A 129 12.37 -4.47 -11.03
CA ARG A 129 11.09 -3.77 -10.80
C ARG A 129 10.41 -3.42 -12.12
N GLN A 130 11.14 -2.92 -13.11
CA GLN A 130 10.57 -2.62 -14.43
C GLN A 130 10.01 -3.89 -15.11
N ARG A 131 10.78 -4.98 -15.12
CA ARG A 131 10.32 -6.27 -15.67
C ARG A 131 9.12 -6.82 -14.91
N LEU A 132 9.10 -6.68 -13.59
CA LEU A 132 7.98 -7.05 -12.74
C LEU A 132 6.72 -6.26 -13.11
N LEU A 133 6.82 -4.93 -13.23
CA LEU A 133 5.70 -4.07 -13.61
C LEU A 133 5.14 -4.43 -15.00
N GLN A 134 6.02 -4.66 -15.98
CA GLN A 134 5.61 -5.10 -17.32
C GLN A 134 4.92 -6.46 -17.28
N LYS A 135 5.49 -7.44 -16.58
CA LYS A 135 4.95 -8.80 -16.48
C LYS A 135 3.60 -8.85 -15.74
N LEU A 136 3.38 -7.96 -14.78
CA LEU A 136 2.12 -7.84 -14.04
C LEU A 136 1.10 -6.90 -14.71
N GLY A 137 1.50 -6.19 -15.77
CA GLY A 137 0.70 -5.13 -16.38
C GLY A 137 0.33 -4.02 -15.38
N ALA A 138 1.23 -3.73 -14.44
CA ALA A 138 1.00 -2.77 -13.37
C ALA A 138 1.73 -1.45 -13.67
N PRO A 139 1.07 -0.28 -13.57
CA PRO A 139 1.71 1.02 -13.79
C PRO A 139 2.63 1.44 -12.64
N CYS A 140 2.46 0.85 -11.46
CA CYS A 140 3.26 1.16 -10.29
C CYS A 140 3.34 -0.03 -9.32
N MET A 141 4.29 0.03 -8.38
CA MET A 141 4.53 -1.07 -7.43
C MET A 141 3.33 -1.30 -6.49
N ALA A 142 2.55 -0.27 -6.18
CA ALA A 142 1.34 -0.42 -5.36
C ALA A 142 0.30 -1.30 -6.09
N ARG A 143 0.08 -1.07 -7.39
CA ARG A 143 -0.76 -1.94 -8.21
C ARG A 143 -0.16 -3.33 -8.37
N ALA A 144 1.16 -3.45 -8.50
CA ALA A 144 1.83 -4.75 -8.57
C ALA A 144 1.59 -5.60 -7.32
N VAL A 145 1.69 -5.00 -6.12
CA VAL A 145 1.35 -5.67 -4.86
C VAL A 145 -0.12 -6.06 -4.82
N ALA A 146 -1.04 -5.17 -5.23
CA ALA A 146 -2.46 -5.52 -5.30
C ALA A 146 -2.73 -6.70 -6.25
N VAL A 147 -2.09 -6.71 -7.43
CA VAL A 147 -2.18 -7.81 -8.40
C VAL A 147 -1.61 -9.11 -7.85
N ALA A 148 -0.53 -9.04 -7.06
CA ALA A 148 0.04 -10.20 -6.40
C ALA A 148 -0.87 -10.75 -5.29
N TRP A 149 -1.60 -9.89 -4.57
CA TRP A 149 -2.67 -10.29 -3.66
C TRP A 149 -3.85 -10.94 -4.40
N GLU A 150 -4.28 -10.35 -5.53
CA GLU A 150 -5.31 -10.92 -6.42
C GLU A 150 -4.94 -12.29 -6.97
N ALA A 151 -3.66 -12.57 -7.16
CA ALA A 151 -3.15 -13.86 -7.63
C ALA A 151 -2.79 -14.85 -6.51
N GLY A 152 -2.94 -14.45 -5.24
CA GLY A 152 -2.60 -15.28 -4.08
C GLY A 152 -1.10 -15.48 -3.86
N ILE A 153 -0.24 -14.63 -4.43
CA ILE A 153 1.22 -14.68 -4.26
C ILE A 153 1.62 -14.04 -2.93
N LEU A 154 1.01 -12.92 -2.54
CA LEU A 154 1.32 -12.18 -1.30
C LEU A 154 0.30 -12.40 -0.16
N GLY A 155 -0.63 -13.34 -0.32
CA GLY A 155 -1.65 -13.64 0.68
C GLY A 155 -1.21 -14.62 1.77
N PRO A 156 -1.93 -14.72 2.91
CA PRO A 156 -1.84 -15.90 3.76
C PRO A 156 -2.42 -17.09 2.98
N LEU A 157 -1.61 -18.09 2.68
CA LEU A 157 -2.10 -19.42 2.32
C LEU A 157 -1.60 -20.40 3.40
N PRO A 158 -2.47 -21.30 3.89
CA PRO A 158 -3.04 -22.30 3.00
C PRO A 158 -4.55 -22.59 3.19
N ARG A 159 -5.23 -22.84 2.07
CA ARG A 159 -5.94 -24.12 1.93
C ARG A 159 -5.53 -24.76 0.61
N ARG A 160 -4.31 -25.30 0.61
CA ARG A 160 -4.05 -26.53 -0.14
C ARG A 160 -4.64 -27.66 0.69
N GLU A 161 -5.92 -27.95 0.50
CA GLU A 161 -6.45 -29.27 0.77
C GLU A 161 -6.93 -29.83 -0.57
N ALA A 162 -6.56 -31.09 -0.81
CA ALA A 162 -6.85 -31.91 -1.97
C ALA A 162 -6.22 -31.47 -3.30
N HIS A 163 -5.01 -31.99 -3.58
CA HIS A 163 -4.89 -33.08 -4.56
C HIS A 163 -3.61 -33.86 -4.24
N HIS A 164 -3.76 -34.80 -3.32
CA HIS A 164 -2.99 -36.04 -3.31
C HIS A 164 -3.70 -37.01 -4.27
N ALA A 165 -2.86 -37.82 -4.95
CA ALA A 165 -3.16 -38.90 -5.89
C ALA A 165 -3.46 -38.45 -7.33
#